data_AF-A0A0L0FXA5-F1
#
_entry.id   AF-A0A0L0FXA5-F1
#
_cell.length_a   1.000
_cell.length_b   1.000
_cell.length_c   1.000
_cell.angle_alpha   90.00
_cell.angle_beta   90.00
_cell.angle_gamma   90.00
#
_symmetry.space_group_name_H-M   'P 1'
#
loop_
_entity.id
_entity.type
_entity.pdbx_description
1 polymer ?
#
loop_
_entity_poly.entity_id
_entity_poly.type
_entity_poly.pdbx_seq_one_letter_code
_entity_poly.pdbx_strand_id
1 'polypeptide(L)'
;MRELSVPAPKPSLFHRTTLETLQGWHTCSCRALVLVEQDNAKKFIVKYRGSPTNDIRRNITGLHFPKNRTVILDLLDSRLAQLAPADKAYKMHVGKLEMRQSIFCICPGGLTPSSQRMFVAIAANCIPVIVSDHLQLPFEDLIDYNAFTVRIRESRVNQIPEILERYTPRRLNRLQRNLKVYRTKLLFNQPYPQEDDAFSLILDTLLRKKNEHPELYINDTIK
;
A
#
# COMPACT_ATOMS: atom_id res chain seq x y z
N MET A 1 -28.03 -29.81 28.76
CA MET A 1 -28.01 -28.40 28.30
C MET A 1 -27.98 -27.50 29.52
N ARG A 2 -26.85 -26.82 29.76
CA ARG A 2 -26.76 -25.70 30.72
C ARG A 2 -26.40 -24.47 29.90
N GLU A 3 -27.31 -23.52 29.81
CA GLU A 3 -27.05 -22.22 29.20
C GLU A 3 -26.08 -21.43 30.08
N LEU A 4 -24.98 -20.98 29.49
CA LEU A 4 -24.07 -20.01 30.10
C LEU A 4 -24.62 -18.61 29.84
N SER A 5 -25.18 -17.97 30.85
CA SER A 5 -25.59 -16.57 30.81
C SER A 5 -24.38 -15.66 30.99
N VAL A 6 -24.12 -14.80 30.01
CA VAL A 6 -23.07 -13.76 30.08
C VAL A 6 -23.66 -12.53 30.77
N PRO A 7 -23.04 -11.97 31.83
CA PRO A 7 -23.57 -10.80 32.52
C PRO A 7 -23.31 -9.50 31.74
N ALA A 8 -24.30 -8.61 31.74
CA ALA A 8 -24.23 -7.28 31.14
C ALA A 8 -23.18 -6.38 31.83
N PRO A 9 -22.50 -5.49 31.09
CA PRO A 9 -21.52 -4.57 31.69
C PRO A 9 -22.22 -3.52 32.56
N LYS A 10 -21.68 -3.32 33.78
CA LYS A 10 -22.17 -2.34 34.76
C LYS A 10 -21.89 -0.90 34.29
N PRO A 11 -22.81 0.05 34.53
CA PRO A 11 -22.58 1.46 34.22
C PRO A 11 -21.57 2.06 35.22
N SER A 12 -20.50 2.65 34.70
CA SER A 12 -19.58 3.46 35.50
C SER A 12 -20.22 4.81 35.81
N LEU A 13 -20.24 5.15 37.10
CA LEU A 13 -20.72 6.39 37.70
C LEU A 13 -20.16 7.64 37.00
N PHE A 14 -21.03 8.39 36.33
CA PHE A 14 -20.83 9.83 36.13
C PHE A 14 -21.92 10.56 36.90
N HIS A 15 -21.52 11.28 37.95
CA HIS A 15 -22.39 12.16 38.69
C HIS A 15 -22.91 13.29 37.78
N ARG A 16 -24.22 13.53 37.85
CA ARG A 16 -24.87 14.75 37.36
C ARG A 16 -24.36 15.91 38.20
N THR A 17 -23.73 16.89 37.55
CA THR A 17 -23.62 18.24 38.10
C THR A 17 -24.27 19.20 37.12
N THR A 18 -25.06 20.09 37.69
CA THR A 18 -26.07 20.97 37.11
C THR A 18 -25.53 21.94 36.05
N LEU A 19 -26.40 22.23 35.08
CA LEU A 19 -26.32 23.33 34.14
C LEU A 19 -26.33 24.66 34.91
N GLU A 20 -25.29 25.48 34.71
CA GLU A 20 -25.27 26.95 34.73
C GLU A 20 -23.89 27.43 35.20
N THR A 21 -23.05 27.83 34.23
CA THR A 21 -21.95 28.82 34.29
C THR A 21 -20.73 28.38 33.49
N LEU A 22 -20.81 28.39 32.16
CA LEU A 22 -19.62 28.56 31.31
C LEU A 22 -20.05 29.25 30.00
N GLN A 23 -20.17 30.59 30.05
CA GLN A 23 -19.94 31.40 28.87
C GLN A 23 -18.47 31.23 28.48
N GLY A 24 -18.22 30.72 27.28
CA GLY A 24 -16.92 30.86 26.62
C GLY A 24 -16.18 29.57 26.28
N TRP A 25 -16.80 28.61 25.58
CA TRP A 25 -16.05 27.67 24.74
C TRP A 25 -16.81 27.45 23.42
N HIS A 26 -16.22 27.92 22.34
CA HIS A 26 -16.71 27.75 20.98
C HIS A 26 -16.90 26.26 20.63
N THR A 27 -17.94 26.01 19.85
CA THR A 27 -18.34 24.72 19.29
C THR A 27 -17.16 24.00 18.61
N CYS A 28 -16.61 22.97 19.25
CA CYS A 28 -15.69 22.06 18.58
C CYS A 28 -16.51 21.05 17.75
N SER A 29 -16.81 21.43 16.52
CA SER A 29 -17.30 20.51 15.49
C SER A 29 -16.26 19.40 15.29
N CYS A 30 -16.62 18.15 15.59
CA CYS A 30 -15.88 16.97 15.14
C CYS A 30 -16.01 16.85 13.61
N ARG A 31 -15.39 17.77 12.89
CA ARG A 31 -15.13 17.63 11.46
C ARG A 31 -14.10 16.52 11.37
N ALA A 32 -14.49 15.37 10.84
CA ALA A 32 -13.55 14.38 10.35
C ALA A 32 -12.54 15.14 9.48
N LEU A 33 -11.31 15.30 9.99
CA LEU A 33 -10.21 15.82 9.20
C LEU A 33 -9.96 14.77 8.14
N VAL A 34 -10.66 14.89 7.02
CA VAL A 34 -10.18 14.42 5.73
C VAL A 34 -8.83 15.10 5.61
N LEU A 35 -7.75 14.37 5.91
CA LEU A 35 -6.42 14.78 5.53
C LEU A 35 -6.51 14.90 4.01
N VAL A 36 -6.69 16.12 3.54
CA VAL A 36 -6.46 16.47 2.14
C VAL A 36 -5.04 16.02 1.90
N GLU A 37 -4.87 14.89 1.22
CA GLU A 37 -3.57 14.50 0.70
C GLU A 37 -3.16 15.64 -0.20
N GLN A 38 -2.30 16.52 0.32
CA GLN A 38 -1.69 17.53 -0.52
C GLN A 38 -1.03 16.76 -1.65
N ASP A 39 -1.49 17.00 -2.87
CA ASP A 39 -0.88 16.47 -4.09
C ASP A 39 0.52 17.06 -4.15
N ASN A 40 1.46 16.44 -3.44
CA ASN A 40 2.83 16.85 -3.40
C ASN A 40 3.35 16.77 -4.84
N ALA A 41 3.85 17.90 -5.34
CA ALA A 41 4.46 17.96 -6.66
C ALA A 41 5.48 16.81 -6.78
N LYS A 42 5.30 15.98 -7.81
CA LYS A 42 6.17 14.83 -8.04
C LYS A 42 7.56 15.34 -8.42
N LYS A 43 8.52 15.21 -7.51
CA LYS A 43 9.92 15.66 -7.65
C LYS A 43 10.77 14.66 -8.43
N PHE A 44 10.50 13.38 -8.26
CA PHE A 44 11.29 12.30 -8.87
C PHE A 44 10.46 11.55 -9.90
N ILE A 45 11.09 11.10 -10.99
CA ILE A 45 10.39 10.25 -11.96
C ILE A 45 10.30 8.83 -11.45
N VAL A 46 11.43 8.30 -10.99
CA VAL A 46 11.57 6.91 -10.60
C VAL A 46 12.27 6.84 -9.27
N LYS A 47 11.75 5.95 -8.40
CA LYS A 47 12.45 5.53 -7.19
C LYS A 47 12.57 4.02 -7.11
N TYR A 48 13.75 3.57 -6.76
CA TYR A 48 14.06 2.22 -6.30
C TYR A 48 15.10 2.29 -5.18
N ARG A 49 14.85 1.55 -4.10
CA ARG A 49 15.86 1.27 -3.08
C ARG A 49 15.69 -0.15 -2.58
N GLY A 50 16.73 -0.98 -2.64
CA GLY A 50 16.63 -2.40 -2.28
C GLY A 50 17.97 -3.12 -2.13
N SER A 51 17.99 -4.25 -1.42
CA SER A 51 19.20 -5.06 -1.26
C SER A 51 19.58 -5.77 -2.57
N PRO A 52 20.88 -5.96 -2.87
CA PRO A 52 21.38 -6.59 -4.10
C PRO A 52 21.26 -8.12 -4.08
N THR A 53 20.05 -8.64 -3.80
CA THR A 53 19.80 -10.06 -3.59
C THR A 53 19.72 -10.88 -4.89
N ASN A 54 19.49 -10.25 -6.04
CA ASN A 54 19.47 -10.90 -7.35
C ASN A 54 19.95 -9.93 -8.45
N ASP A 55 20.20 -10.47 -9.65
CA ASP A 55 20.73 -9.69 -10.77
C ASP A 55 19.78 -8.60 -11.25
N ILE A 56 18.45 -8.86 -11.22
CA ILE A 56 17.44 -7.86 -11.56
C ILE A 56 17.61 -6.60 -10.69
N ARG A 57 17.78 -6.77 -9.37
CA ARG A 57 17.95 -5.66 -8.44
C ARG A 57 19.26 -4.91 -8.63
N ARG A 58 20.33 -5.60 -9.04
CA ARG A 58 21.61 -4.97 -9.39
C ARG A 58 21.50 -4.18 -10.70
N ASN A 59 20.85 -4.76 -11.70
CA ASN A 59 20.61 -4.14 -13.00
C ASN A 59 19.78 -2.86 -12.85
N ILE A 60 18.75 -2.87 -11.99
CA ILE A 60 17.93 -1.68 -11.71
C ILE A 60 18.78 -0.49 -11.22
N THR A 61 19.78 -0.74 -10.37
CA THR A 61 20.64 0.35 -9.86
C THR A 61 21.66 0.86 -10.87
N GLY A 62 21.92 0.09 -11.94
CA GLY A 62 22.74 0.52 -13.07
C GLY A 62 21.95 1.21 -14.20
N LEU A 63 20.66 1.44 -14.04
CA LEU A 63 19.85 2.08 -15.09
C LEU A 63 20.19 3.57 -15.23
N HIS A 64 20.37 3.99 -16.47
CA HIS A 64 20.66 5.38 -16.81
C HIS A 64 19.41 6.05 -17.37
N PHE A 65 18.99 7.14 -16.72
CA PHE A 65 17.93 8.01 -17.22
C PHE A 65 18.54 9.28 -17.84
N PRO A 66 17.87 9.95 -18.79
CA PRO A 66 18.35 11.19 -19.41
C PRO A 66 18.69 12.26 -18.37
N LYS A 67 19.74 13.05 -18.65
CA LYS A 67 20.43 13.95 -17.71
C LYS A 67 19.56 15.03 -17.01
N ASN A 68 18.30 15.22 -17.42
CA ASN A 68 17.39 16.23 -16.87
C ASN A 68 16.29 15.64 -15.96
N ARG A 69 16.42 14.38 -15.53
CA ARG A 69 15.43 13.72 -14.67
C ARG A 69 16.04 13.36 -13.32
N THR A 70 15.36 13.74 -12.24
CA THR A 70 15.75 13.29 -10.91
C THR A 70 15.22 11.88 -10.67
N VAL A 71 16.14 10.95 -10.40
CA VAL A 71 15.84 9.54 -10.11
C VAL A 71 16.58 9.11 -8.85
N ILE A 72 16.02 8.13 -8.15
CA ILE A 72 16.66 7.49 -6.99
C ILE A 72 16.76 6.02 -7.29
N LEU A 73 17.96 5.47 -7.42
CA LEU A 73 18.20 4.07 -7.76
C LEU A 73 19.33 3.53 -6.90
N ASP A 74 18.99 3.11 -5.67
CA ASP A 74 20.00 2.82 -4.67
C ASP A 74 19.97 1.37 -4.23
N LEU A 75 21.15 0.82 -3.95
CA LEU A 75 21.24 -0.40 -3.15
C LEU A 75 21.13 -0.04 -1.67
N LEU A 76 20.35 -0.82 -0.92
CA LEU A 76 20.37 -0.76 0.53
C LEU A 76 21.75 -1.23 0.99
N ASP A 77 22.53 -0.30 1.55
CA ASP A 77 23.82 -0.60 2.17
C ASP A 77 23.63 -1.59 3.33
N SER A 78 24.51 -2.59 3.44
CA SER A 78 24.55 -3.53 4.56
C SER A 78 24.70 -2.81 5.91
N ARG A 79 25.29 -1.61 5.91
CA ARG A 79 25.40 -0.73 7.08
C ARG A 79 24.06 -0.29 7.65
N LEU A 80 22.94 -0.37 6.92
CA LEU A 80 21.61 -0.09 7.47
C LEU A 80 21.21 -1.02 8.61
N ALA A 81 21.73 -2.25 8.62
CA ALA A 81 21.51 -3.19 9.73
C ALA A 81 22.30 -2.79 10.98
N GLN A 82 23.37 -2.00 10.82
CA GLN A 82 24.28 -1.56 11.87
C GLN A 82 23.93 -0.16 12.42
N LEU A 83 22.98 0.53 11.81
CA LEU A 83 22.56 1.86 12.26
C LEU A 83 21.81 1.80 13.60
N ALA A 84 21.97 2.86 14.38
CA ALA A 84 21.16 3.07 15.56
C ALA A 84 19.65 3.08 15.21
N PRO A 85 18.77 2.67 16.15
CA PRO A 85 17.33 2.60 15.89
C PRO A 85 16.72 3.91 15.37
N ALA A 86 17.16 5.06 15.90
CA ALA A 86 16.70 6.38 15.48
C ALA A 86 17.08 6.69 14.02
N ASP A 87 18.32 6.43 13.62
CA ASP A 87 18.80 6.64 12.24
C ASP A 87 18.08 5.73 11.25
N LYS A 88 17.82 4.48 11.66
CA LYS A 88 17.05 3.53 10.86
C LYS A 88 15.62 4.03 10.65
N ALA A 89 14.97 4.55 11.70
CA ALA A 89 13.63 5.13 11.61
C ALA A 89 13.61 6.38 10.71
N TYR A 90 14.60 7.27 10.86
CA TYR A 90 14.76 8.44 10.01
C TYR A 90 14.94 8.07 8.53
N LYS A 91 15.85 7.14 8.21
CA LYS A 91 16.04 6.67 6.83
C LYS A 91 14.80 6.01 6.25
N MET A 92 14.06 5.26 7.05
CA MET A 92 12.77 4.66 6.64
C MET A 92 11.73 5.75 6.35
N HIS A 93 11.65 6.78 7.19
CA HIS A 93 10.76 7.93 7.00
C HIS A 93 11.09 8.68 5.71
N VAL A 94 12.36 9.03 5.50
CA VAL A 94 12.84 9.67 4.27
C VAL A 94 12.51 8.80 3.05
N GLY A 95 12.76 7.50 3.11
CA GLY A 95 12.43 6.57 2.03
C GLY A 95 10.95 6.53 1.65
N LYS A 96 10.04 6.74 2.61
CA LYS A 96 8.60 6.86 2.36
C LYS A 96 8.24 8.22 1.73
N LEU A 97 8.88 9.31 2.17
CA LEU A 97 8.69 10.63 1.56
C LEU A 97 9.16 10.66 0.11
N GLU A 98 10.34 10.10 -0.17
CA GLU A 98 10.88 9.95 -1.54
C GLU A 98 9.88 9.20 -2.43
N MET A 99 9.25 8.12 -1.93
CA MET A 99 8.22 7.40 -2.67
C MET A 99 7.00 8.27 -2.98
N ARG A 100 6.50 9.04 -1.99
CA ARG A 100 5.37 9.96 -2.21
C ARG A 100 5.68 11.03 -3.24
N GLN A 101 6.92 11.50 -3.27
CA GLN A 101 7.43 12.49 -4.22
C GLN A 101 7.82 11.87 -5.58
N SER A 102 7.73 10.56 -5.75
CA SER A 102 8.06 9.87 -7.00
C SER A 102 6.82 9.56 -7.84
N ILE A 103 6.94 9.64 -9.16
CA ILE A 103 5.89 9.21 -10.10
C ILE A 103 5.80 7.69 -10.10
N PHE A 104 6.93 7.02 -10.33
CA PHE A 104 7.04 5.57 -10.44
C PHE A 104 7.90 4.97 -9.33
N CYS A 105 7.51 3.79 -8.86
CA CYS A 105 8.26 3.02 -7.87
C CYS A 105 8.55 1.62 -8.42
N ILE A 106 9.83 1.30 -8.65
CA ILE A 106 10.21 -0.01 -9.18
C ILE A 106 10.04 -1.07 -8.09
N CYS A 107 9.28 -2.10 -8.43
CA CYS A 107 8.88 -3.20 -7.57
C CYS A 107 9.35 -4.52 -8.22
N PRO A 108 10.65 -4.85 -8.14
CA PRO A 108 11.11 -6.15 -8.59
C PRO A 108 10.51 -7.26 -7.72
N GLY A 109 10.37 -8.44 -8.31
CA GLY A 109 10.02 -9.66 -7.62
C GLY A 109 10.85 -9.88 -6.35
N GLY A 110 10.21 -10.43 -5.32
CA GLY A 110 10.87 -10.94 -4.12
C GLY A 110 11.14 -12.44 -4.25
N LEU A 111 11.73 -13.02 -3.20
CA LEU A 111 11.73 -14.48 -3.01
C LEU A 111 10.33 -15.02 -2.67
N THR A 112 9.44 -14.15 -2.19
CA THR A 112 8.05 -14.45 -1.89
C THR A 112 7.14 -14.13 -3.07
N PRO A 113 6.01 -14.86 -3.24
CA PRO A 113 5.02 -14.61 -4.30
C PRO A 113 4.43 -13.19 -4.29
N SER A 114 4.62 -12.42 -3.22
CA SER A 114 4.25 -11.01 -3.13
C SER A 114 5.46 -10.13 -2.80
N SER A 115 5.56 -8.99 -3.48
CA SER A 115 6.54 -7.95 -3.15
C SER A 115 5.89 -6.92 -2.23
N GLN A 116 6.26 -6.91 -0.94
CA GLN A 116 5.80 -5.88 0.02
C GLN A 116 5.98 -4.46 -0.53
N ARG A 117 7.01 -4.23 -1.37
CA ARG A 117 7.31 -2.93 -1.98
C ARG A 117 6.16 -2.40 -2.85
N MET A 118 5.42 -3.28 -3.53
CA MET A 118 4.27 -2.88 -4.35
C MET A 118 3.20 -2.21 -3.48
N PHE A 119 2.84 -2.81 -2.35
CA PHE A 119 1.86 -2.22 -1.43
C PHE A 119 2.34 -0.92 -0.79
N VAL A 120 3.63 -0.82 -0.46
CA VAL A 120 4.21 0.44 0.04
C VAL A 120 4.17 1.53 -1.04
N ALA A 121 4.37 1.18 -2.31
CA ALA A 121 4.23 2.11 -3.44
C ALA A 121 2.78 2.57 -3.61
N ILE A 122 1.82 1.64 -3.55
CA ILE A 122 0.39 1.94 -3.60
C ILE A 122 0.00 2.88 -2.45
N ALA A 123 0.39 2.57 -1.22
CA ALA A 123 0.14 3.41 -0.05
C ALA A 123 0.82 4.79 -0.13
N ALA A 124 1.90 4.93 -0.89
CA ALA A 124 2.57 6.20 -1.14
C ALA A 124 2.00 6.97 -2.35
N ASN A 125 0.96 6.46 -3.01
CA ASN A 125 0.44 6.97 -4.28
C ASN A 125 1.55 7.13 -5.34
N CYS A 126 2.42 6.13 -5.41
CA CYS A 126 3.52 6.01 -6.37
C CYS A 126 3.20 4.85 -7.33
N ILE A 127 3.16 5.09 -8.63
CA ILE A 127 2.75 4.10 -9.64
C ILE A 127 3.70 2.89 -9.55
N PRO A 128 3.21 1.68 -9.21
CA PRO A 128 4.04 0.50 -9.13
C PRO A 128 4.54 0.10 -10.53
N VAL A 129 5.86 -0.06 -10.67
CA VAL A 129 6.49 -0.67 -11.85
C VAL A 129 6.92 -2.08 -11.46
N ILE A 130 6.08 -3.05 -11.75
CA ILE A 130 6.28 -4.46 -11.39
C ILE A 130 7.28 -5.06 -12.38
N VAL A 131 8.42 -5.52 -11.86
CA VAL A 131 9.45 -6.21 -12.65
C VAL A 131 9.51 -7.66 -12.19
N SER A 132 8.64 -8.49 -12.76
CA SER A 132 8.63 -9.93 -12.53
C SER A 132 7.77 -10.66 -13.55
N ASP A 133 8.19 -11.87 -13.93
CA ASP A 133 7.44 -12.75 -14.82
C ASP A 133 6.49 -13.70 -14.07
N HIS A 134 6.68 -13.88 -12.76
CA HIS A 134 5.97 -14.89 -11.95
C HIS A 134 5.25 -14.33 -10.73
N LEU A 135 5.21 -13.00 -10.57
CA LEU A 135 4.55 -12.37 -9.42
C LEU A 135 3.03 -12.59 -9.52
N GLN A 136 2.49 -13.33 -8.55
CA GLN A 136 1.05 -13.47 -8.36
C GLN A 136 0.52 -12.28 -7.58
N LEU A 137 -0.54 -11.65 -8.10
CA LEU A 137 -1.14 -10.49 -7.46
C LEU A 137 -2.37 -10.92 -6.65
N PRO A 138 -2.53 -10.42 -5.42
CA PRO A 138 -3.69 -10.76 -4.63
C PRO A 138 -4.93 -10.14 -5.26
N PHE A 139 -6.02 -10.91 -5.26
CA PHE A 139 -7.30 -10.48 -5.85
C PHE A 139 -7.18 -10.12 -7.34
N GLU A 140 -6.27 -10.74 -8.10
CA GLU A 140 -6.08 -10.46 -9.54
C GLU A 140 -7.37 -10.68 -10.36
N ASP A 141 -8.27 -11.56 -9.90
CA ASP A 141 -9.60 -11.77 -10.49
C ASP A 141 -10.58 -10.62 -10.24
N LEU A 142 -10.36 -9.82 -9.19
CA LEU A 142 -11.25 -8.73 -8.76
C LEU A 142 -10.66 -7.33 -9.05
N ILE A 143 -9.34 -7.24 -9.20
CA ILE A 143 -8.59 -5.99 -9.30
C ILE A 143 -7.81 -5.97 -10.61
N ASP A 144 -8.17 -5.03 -11.50
CA ASP A 144 -7.38 -4.79 -12.71
C ASP A 144 -6.11 -4.00 -12.39
N TYR A 145 -5.03 -4.72 -12.10
CA TYR A 145 -3.72 -4.13 -11.86
C TYR A 145 -3.17 -3.38 -13.08
N ASN A 146 -3.61 -3.68 -14.31
CA ASN A 146 -3.14 -2.94 -15.50
C ASN A 146 -3.68 -1.51 -15.54
N ALA A 147 -4.75 -1.22 -14.80
CA ALA A 147 -5.34 0.11 -14.71
C ALA A 147 -4.46 1.12 -13.96
N PHE A 148 -3.56 0.67 -13.08
CA PHE A 148 -2.79 1.55 -12.19
C PHE A 148 -1.31 1.15 -12.00
N THR A 149 -0.86 0.06 -12.62
CA THR A 149 0.55 -0.38 -12.58
C THR A 149 1.18 -0.42 -13.97
N VAL A 150 2.50 -0.58 -14.00
CA VAL A 150 3.27 -0.88 -15.21
C VAL A 150 3.95 -2.24 -15.00
N ARG A 151 3.64 -3.23 -15.84
CA ARG A 151 4.30 -4.56 -15.79
C ARG A 151 5.42 -4.63 -16.82
N ILE A 152 6.60 -5.04 -16.38
CA ILE A 152 7.80 -5.19 -17.21
C ILE A 152 8.38 -6.58 -16.95
N ARG A 153 8.67 -7.33 -18.02
CA ARG A 153 9.32 -8.64 -17.92
C ARG A 153 10.73 -8.50 -17.38
N GLU A 154 11.22 -9.51 -16.68
CA GLU A 154 12.55 -9.48 -16.08
C GLU A 154 13.65 -9.32 -17.14
N SER A 155 13.46 -9.99 -18.29
CA SER A 155 14.31 -9.86 -19.49
C SER A 155 14.42 -8.45 -20.07
N ARG A 156 13.49 -7.55 -19.74
CA ARG A 156 13.44 -6.17 -20.25
C ARG A 156 13.83 -5.13 -19.19
N VAL A 157 14.45 -5.53 -18.08
CA VAL A 157 14.84 -4.61 -16.99
C VAL A 157 15.69 -3.42 -17.49
N ASN A 158 16.59 -3.65 -18.45
CA ASN A 158 17.45 -2.60 -19.00
C ASN A 158 16.69 -1.56 -19.85
N GLN A 159 15.47 -1.87 -20.28
CA GLN A 159 14.62 -0.99 -21.09
C GLN A 159 13.67 -0.14 -20.23
N ILE A 160 13.71 -0.27 -18.90
CA ILE A 160 12.84 0.48 -17.99
C ILE A 160 12.88 2.00 -18.26
N PRO A 161 14.05 2.66 -18.45
CA PRO A 161 14.08 4.10 -18.74
C PRO A 161 13.27 4.47 -19.99
N GLU A 162 13.53 3.78 -21.10
CA GLU A 162 12.83 3.98 -22.38
C GLU A 162 11.32 3.73 -22.27
N ILE A 163 10.92 2.66 -21.57
CA ILE A 163 9.51 2.32 -21.37
C ILE A 163 8.79 3.41 -20.58
N LEU A 164 9.39 3.88 -19.48
CA LEU A 164 8.76 4.87 -18.61
C LEU A 164 8.72 6.26 -19.25
N GLU A 165 9.66 6.59 -20.13
CA GLU A 165 9.66 7.84 -20.91
C GLU A 165 8.52 7.92 -21.93
N ARG A 166 8.04 6.78 -22.44
CA ARG A 166 6.92 6.73 -23.39
C ARG A 166 5.56 7.06 -22.75
N TYR A 167 5.49 7.17 -21.43
CA TYR A 167 4.25 7.54 -20.75
C TYR A 167 3.97 9.04 -20.87
N THR A 168 3.00 9.37 -21.73
CA THR A 168 2.49 10.73 -21.88
C THR A 168 1.85 11.24 -20.58
N PRO A 169 1.79 12.57 -20.36
CA PRO A 169 1.10 13.15 -19.19
C PRO A 169 -0.34 12.67 -19.03
N ARG A 170 -1.07 12.49 -20.14
CA ARG A 170 -2.44 11.94 -20.13
C ARG A 170 -2.49 10.52 -19.57
N ARG A 171 -1.56 9.65 -19.98
CA ARG A 171 -1.47 8.27 -19.48
C ARG A 171 -1.05 8.24 -18.01
N LEU A 172 -0.09 9.06 -17.61
CA LEU A 172 0.34 9.19 -16.21
C LEU A 172 -0.81 9.64 -15.31
N ASN A 173 -1.56 10.66 -15.72
CA ASN A 173 -2.70 11.15 -14.97
C ASN A 173 -3.79 10.08 -14.83
N ARG A 174 -4.01 9.25 -15.84
CA ARG A 174 -4.93 8.12 -15.77
C ARG A 174 -4.46 7.08 -14.74
N LEU A 175 -3.20 6.66 -14.83
CA LEU A 175 -2.62 5.70 -13.87
C LEU A 175 -2.70 6.22 -12.44
N GLN A 176 -2.36 7.48 -12.19
CA GLN A 176 -2.43 8.06 -10.84
C GLN A 176 -3.86 8.18 -10.30
N ARG A 177 -4.84 8.58 -11.13
CA ARG A 177 -6.24 8.62 -10.69
C ARG A 177 -6.74 7.23 -10.32
N ASN A 178 -6.47 6.25 -11.18
CA ASN A 178 -6.81 4.85 -10.90
C ASN A 178 -6.10 4.36 -9.64
N LEU A 179 -4.81 4.68 -9.46
CA LEU A 179 -4.06 4.32 -8.27
C LEU A 179 -4.71 4.86 -7.00
N LYS A 180 -5.18 6.10 -6.97
CA LYS A 180 -5.90 6.67 -5.82
C LYS A 180 -7.15 5.87 -5.48
N VAL A 181 -7.91 5.43 -6.49
CA VAL A 181 -9.11 4.58 -6.31
C VAL A 181 -8.73 3.18 -5.82
N TYR A 182 -7.83 2.48 -6.52
CA TYR A 182 -7.46 1.12 -6.14
C TYR A 182 -6.70 1.05 -4.82
N ARG A 183 -6.03 2.13 -4.42
CA ARG A 183 -5.39 2.25 -3.11
C ARG A 183 -6.40 2.08 -1.97
N THR A 184 -7.60 2.64 -2.07
CA THR A 184 -8.61 2.47 -1.01
C THR A 184 -9.15 1.04 -0.96
N LYS A 185 -9.12 0.33 -2.09
CA LYS A 185 -9.50 -1.09 -2.18
C LYS A 185 -8.43 -2.05 -1.67
N LEU A 186 -7.16 -1.75 -1.89
CA LEU A 186 -6.04 -2.66 -1.59
C LEU A 186 -5.40 -2.45 -0.21
N LEU A 187 -5.86 -1.47 0.57
CA LEU A 187 -5.36 -1.19 1.91
C LEU A 187 -6.47 -1.37 2.96
N PHE A 188 -6.07 -1.74 4.17
CA PHE A 188 -6.95 -1.69 5.33
C PHE A 188 -7.18 -0.24 5.72
N ASN A 189 -8.38 0.26 5.45
CA ASN A 189 -8.74 1.62 5.81
C ASN A 189 -8.91 1.74 7.34
N GLN A 190 -8.78 2.98 7.83
CA GLN A 190 -8.87 3.31 9.25
C GLN A 190 -9.88 4.45 9.43
N PRO A 191 -10.57 4.54 10.59
CA PRO A 191 -10.47 3.65 11.75
C PRO A 191 -11.28 2.35 11.64
N TYR A 192 -12.19 2.25 10.68
CA TYR A 192 -13.05 1.08 10.47
C TYR A 192 -12.95 0.58 9.02
N PRO A 193 -13.21 -0.72 8.77
CA PRO A 193 -13.35 -1.24 7.41
C PRO A 193 -14.35 -0.44 6.59
N GLN A 194 -14.07 -0.29 5.31
CA GLN A 194 -14.95 0.36 4.34
C GLN A 194 -15.48 -0.68 3.35
N GLU A 195 -16.61 -0.39 2.72
CA GLU A 195 -17.08 -1.20 1.58
C GLU A 195 -15.99 -1.28 0.50
N ASP A 196 -15.85 -2.45 -0.13
CA ASP A 196 -14.88 -2.75 -1.19
C ASP A 196 -13.38 -2.58 -0.80
N ASP A 197 -13.06 -2.48 0.49
CA ASP A 197 -11.68 -2.39 0.95
C ASP A 197 -10.97 -3.74 1.05
N ALA A 198 -9.72 -3.73 1.52
CA ALA A 198 -8.92 -4.95 1.62
C ALA A 198 -9.55 -5.99 2.56
N PHE A 199 -10.25 -5.54 3.60
CA PHE A 199 -10.95 -6.43 4.52
C PHE A 199 -12.13 -7.10 3.82
N SER A 200 -12.94 -6.32 3.10
CA SER A 200 -14.08 -6.81 2.32
C SER A 200 -13.61 -7.82 1.24
N LEU A 201 -12.57 -7.49 0.48
CA LEU A 201 -12.01 -8.37 -0.56
C LEU A 201 -11.50 -9.70 0.00
N ILE A 202 -10.93 -9.71 1.21
CA ILE A 202 -10.49 -10.94 1.89
C ILE A 202 -11.71 -11.79 2.22
N LEU A 203 -12.73 -11.21 2.87
CA LEU A 203 -13.93 -11.95 3.25
C LEU A 203 -14.63 -12.54 2.03
N ASP A 204 -14.81 -11.76 0.97
CA ASP A 204 -15.44 -12.21 -0.28
C ASP A 204 -14.64 -13.36 -0.92
N THR A 205 -13.31 -13.25 -0.92
CA THR A 205 -12.45 -14.31 -1.47
C THR A 205 -12.53 -15.59 -0.65
N LEU A 206 -12.58 -15.51 0.68
CA LEU A 206 -12.73 -16.67 1.55
C LEU A 206 -14.11 -17.33 1.39
N LEU A 207 -15.17 -16.52 1.30
CA LEU A 207 -16.53 -17.01 1.08
C LEU A 207 -16.66 -17.72 -0.27
N ARG A 208 -16.09 -17.15 -1.35
CA ARG A 208 -16.05 -17.80 -2.67
C ARG A 208 -15.35 -19.15 -2.59
N LYS A 209 -14.15 -19.22 -2.00
CA LYS A 209 -13.41 -20.48 -1.86
C LYS A 209 -14.16 -21.52 -1.03
N LYS A 210 -14.84 -21.11 0.03
CA LYS A 210 -15.70 -22.00 0.83
C LYS A 210 -16.85 -22.57 -0.02
N ASN A 211 -17.47 -21.74 -0.86
CA ASN A 211 -18.59 -22.13 -1.71
C ASN A 211 -18.16 -22.96 -2.93
N GLU A 212 -16.94 -22.79 -3.41
CA GLU A 212 -16.33 -23.59 -4.50
C GLU A 212 -15.96 -25.00 -4.03
N HIS A 213 -15.62 -25.14 -2.74
CA HIS A 213 -15.20 -26.41 -2.13
C HIS A 213 -16.06 -26.78 -0.91
N PRO A 214 -17.40 -26.92 -1.07
CA PRO A 214 -18.28 -27.20 0.06
C PRO A 214 -17.91 -28.53 0.75
N GLU A 215 -17.38 -29.51 0.00
CA GLU A 215 -16.95 -30.83 0.49
C GLU A 215 -15.90 -30.76 1.61
N LEU A 216 -15.05 -29.74 1.64
CA LEU A 216 -14.02 -29.56 2.67
C LEU A 216 -14.61 -29.12 4.01
N TYR A 217 -15.86 -28.66 4.03
CA TYR A 217 -16.51 -28.02 5.19
C TYR A 217 -17.83 -28.70 5.62
N ILE A 218 -18.28 -29.74 4.91
CA ILE A 218 -19.56 -30.42 5.17
C ILE A 218 -19.52 -31.36 6.41
N ASN A 219 -18.37 -31.58 7.06
CA ASN A 219 -18.24 -32.53 8.17
C ASN A 219 -18.22 -31.93 9.59
N ASP A 220 -18.64 -30.69 9.80
CA ASP A 220 -18.87 -30.13 11.16
C ASP A 220 -20.17 -30.66 11.80
N THR A 221 -20.48 -31.95 11.60
CA THR A 221 -21.37 -32.64 12.54
C THR A 221 -20.55 -32.90 13.79
N ILE A 222 -20.59 -31.94 14.71
CA ILE A 222 -20.17 -32.08 16.10
C ILE A 222 -20.78 -33.39 16.62
N LYS A 223 -19.94 -34.41 16.84
CA LYS A 223 -20.26 -35.57 17.66
C LYS A 223 -20.01 -35.22 19.12
#